data_AF-A0A9W8VJN2-F1
#
_entry.id   AF-A0A9W8VJN2-F1
#
_cell.length_a   1.000
_cell.length_b   1.000
_cell.length_c   1.000
_cell.angle_alpha   90.00
_cell.angle_beta   90.00
_cell.angle_gamma   90.00
#
_symmetry.space_group_name_H-M   'P 1'
#
loop_
_entity.id
_entity.type
_entity.pdbx_description
1 polymer ?
#
loop_
_entity_poly.entity_id
_entity_poly.type
_entity_poly.pdbx_seq_one_letter_code
_entity_poly.pdbx_strand_id
1 'polypeptide(L)'
;MAVSHDDGFPGPPVVIRNGQSVAKLDCVSGTVVLKDGKTFKKDLIVVADGVRTKFIDEITQKDEQLEDAGSSFYRCLIPFAEINKDPQLEAIFRGRDPGFWVPFELSTGTFVVTYPCRDQKMLNIAFRHKTKAANEHANDWNTDTNIDDIITMLDRFNP
;
A
#
# COMPACT_ATOMS: atom_id res chain seq x y z
N MET A 1 -14.73 -13.86 -21.17
CA MET A 1 -15.18 -14.26 -19.82
C MET A 1 -14.09 -15.16 -19.27
N ALA A 2 -13.48 -14.82 -18.13
CA ALA A 2 -12.58 -15.76 -17.47
C ALA A 2 -13.41 -16.98 -17.07
N VAL A 3 -12.95 -18.19 -17.39
CA VAL A 3 -13.61 -19.45 -17.04
C VAL A 3 -12.57 -20.31 -16.33
N SER A 4 -12.84 -20.72 -15.09
CA SER A 4 -12.03 -21.76 -14.44
C SER A 4 -12.51 -23.10 -14.96
N HIS A 5 -11.80 -23.65 -15.94
CA HIS A 5 -11.92 -25.05 -16.36
C HIS A 5 -11.08 -25.98 -15.47
N ASP A 6 -10.81 -25.57 -14.22
CA ASP A 6 -10.06 -26.37 -13.27
C ASP A 6 -11.03 -27.30 -12.55
N ASP A 7 -10.94 -28.60 -12.86
CA ASP A 7 -11.75 -29.65 -12.25
C ASP A 7 -11.55 -29.74 -10.72
N GLY A 8 -10.48 -29.15 -10.17
CA GLY A 8 -10.24 -29.03 -8.74
C GLY A 8 -11.06 -27.93 -8.04
N PHE A 9 -11.65 -26.99 -8.79
CA PHE A 9 -12.44 -25.88 -8.27
C PHE A 9 -13.77 -25.73 -9.02
N PRO A 10 -14.73 -26.64 -8.81
CA PRO A 10 -16.02 -26.60 -9.50
C PRO A 10 -16.80 -25.34 -9.15
N GLY A 11 -17.37 -24.67 -10.16
CA GLY A 11 -18.24 -23.52 -9.99
C GLY A 11 -18.30 -22.61 -11.23
N PRO A 12 -19.30 -21.72 -11.32
CA PRO A 12 -19.30 -20.69 -12.35
C PRO A 12 -18.14 -19.71 -12.10
N PRO A 13 -17.60 -19.08 -13.16
CA PRO A 13 -16.49 -18.17 -12.99
C PRO A 13 -16.87 -16.92 -12.22
N VAL A 14 -15.88 -16.28 -11.58
CA VAL A 14 -16.10 -15.03 -10.85
C VAL A 14 -16.61 -13.93 -11.78
N VAL A 15 -17.64 -13.21 -11.33
CA VAL A 15 -18.18 -12.05 -12.02
C VAL A 15 -17.51 -10.79 -11.46
N ILE A 16 -16.66 -10.16 -12.26
CA ILE A 16 -15.97 -8.90 -11.90
C ILE A 16 -16.75 -7.71 -12.46
N ARG A 17 -17.12 -6.77 -11.59
CA ARG A 17 -17.84 -5.54 -11.95
C ARG A 17 -16.99 -4.31 -11.65
N ASN A 18 -16.09 -3.97 -12.56
CA ASN A 18 -15.23 -2.79 -12.45
C ASN A 18 -16.05 -1.49 -12.54
N GLY A 19 -15.52 -0.40 -11.97
CA GLY A 19 -16.17 0.91 -11.99
C GLY A 19 -17.46 1.02 -11.17
N GLN A 20 -17.77 -0.01 -10.36
CA GLN A 20 -18.96 -0.06 -9.53
C GLN A 20 -18.59 0.16 -8.06
N SER A 21 -18.69 1.40 -7.58
CA SER A 21 -18.45 1.70 -6.17
C SER A 21 -19.64 1.28 -5.31
N VAL A 22 -19.35 0.57 -4.22
CA VAL A 22 -20.32 0.33 -3.15
C VAL A 22 -20.53 1.64 -2.37
N ALA A 23 -21.77 1.95 -2.04
CA ALA A 23 -22.17 3.14 -1.30
C ALA A 23 -22.65 2.82 0.13
N LYS A 24 -23.26 1.66 0.34
CA LYS A 24 -23.78 1.24 1.65
C LYS A 24 -23.81 -0.28 1.77
N LEU A 25 -23.62 -0.76 2.99
CA LEU A 25 -23.85 -2.14 3.39
C LEU A 25 -25.02 -2.23 4.38
N ASP A 26 -25.78 -3.30 4.31
CA ASP A 26 -26.64 -3.77 5.39
C ASP A 26 -26.19 -5.19 5.74
N CYS A 27 -25.41 -5.27 6.81
CA CYS A 27 -24.79 -6.50 7.30
C CYS A 27 -25.82 -7.50 7.84
N VAL A 28 -27.01 -7.04 8.26
CA VAL A 28 -28.06 -7.90 8.81
C VAL A 28 -28.84 -8.58 7.69
N SER A 29 -29.22 -7.83 6.65
CA SER A 29 -29.98 -8.39 5.53
C SER A 29 -29.10 -8.98 4.43
N GLY A 30 -27.77 -8.82 4.51
CA GLY A 30 -26.82 -9.27 3.49
C GLY A 30 -26.91 -8.45 2.21
N THR A 31 -27.14 -7.14 2.32
CA THR A 31 -27.42 -6.26 1.19
C THR A 31 -26.27 -5.30 0.89
N VAL A 32 -25.89 -5.20 -0.38
CA VAL A 32 -24.91 -4.25 -0.92
C VAL A 32 -25.63 -3.26 -1.82
N VAL A 33 -25.49 -1.96 -1.55
CA VAL A 33 -26.05 -0.88 -2.38
C VAL A 33 -24.91 -0.17 -3.10
N LEU A 34 -25.01 -0.08 -4.42
CA LEU A 34 -24.05 0.64 -5.25
C LEU A 34 -24.40 2.14 -5.34
N LYS A 35 -23.40 2.97 -5.72
CA LYS A 35 -23.62 4.42 -5.93
C LYS A 35 -24.67 4.75 -6.99
N ASP A 36 -24.89 3.86 -7.96
CA ASP A 36 -25.93 4.02 -9.00
C ASP A 36 -27.33 3.58 -8.52
N GLY A 37 -27.48 3.21 -7.24
CA GLY A 37 -28.72 2.77 -6.63
C GLY A 37 -29.03 1.28 -6.82
N LYS A 38 -28.23 0.52 -7.58
CA LYS A 38 -28.43 -0.93 -7.72
C LYS A 38 -28.13 -1.65 -6.41
N THR A 39 -28.90 -2.70 -6.15
CA THR A 39 -28.83 -3.47 -4.91
C THR A 39 -28.57 -4.94 -5.19
N PHE A 40 -27.72 -5.56 -4.38
CA PHE A 40 -27.42 -6.99 -4.42
C PHE A 40 -27.65 -7.60 -3.05
N LYS A 41 -28.33 -8.75 -3.00
CA LYS A 41 -28.46 -9.56 -1.79
C LYS A 41 -27.55 -10.77 -1.88
N LYS A 42 -26.83 -11.08 -0.79
CA LYS A 42 -25.85 -12.16 -0.67
C LYS A 42 -25.90 -12.78 0.71
N ASP A 43 -25.48 -14.04 0.80
CA ASP A 43 -25.40 -14.77 2.07
C ASP A 43 -24.16 -14.36 2.88
N LEU A 44 -23.08 -13.94 2.19
CA LEU A 44 -21.85 -13.45 2.78
C LEU A 44 -21.32 -12.26 1.97
N ILE A 45 -20.87 -11.23 2.68
CA ILE A 45 -20.19 -10.07 2.12
C ILE A 45 -18.78 -10.03 2.70
N VAL A 46 -17.77 -10.06 1.84
CA VAL A 46 -16.37 -9.87 2.24
C VAL A 46 -15.96 -8.45 1.84
N VAL A 47 -15.66 -7.62 2.83
CA VAL A 47 -15.21 -6.24 2.63
C VAL A 47 -13.69 -6.24 2.57
N ALA A 48 -13.15 -6.01 1.37
CA ALA A 48 -11.71 -5.97 1.09
C ALA A 48 -11.34 -4.68 0.34
N ASP A 49 -11.90 -3.55 0.77
CA ASP A 49 -11.76 -2.23 0.13
C ASP A 49 -10.58 -1.40 0.68
N GLY A 50 -9.77 -1.99 1.55
CA GLY A 50 -8.52 -1.42 2.04
C GLY A 50 -8.64 -0.67 3.36
N VAL A 51 -7.52 -0.10 3.82
CA VAL A 51 -7.39 0.51 5.16
C VAL A 51 -8.31 1.71 5.40
N ARG A 52 -8.85 2.32 4.34
CA ARG A 52 -9.76 3.47 4.39
C ARG A 52 -11.20 3.08 4.11
N THR A 53 -11.60 1.89 4.57
CA THR A 53 -12.99 1.45 4.41
C THR A 53 -13.94 2.51 4.95
N LYS A 54 -15.01 2.76 4.19
CA LYS A 54 -16.08 3.67 4.63
C LYS A 54 -17.19 2.94 5.36
N PHE A 55 -17.05 1.63 5.50
CA PHE A 55 -18.07 0.76 6.07
C PHE A 55 -17.79 0.36 7.51
N ILE A 56 -16.84 1.05 8.17
CA ILE A 56 -16.44 0.71 9.54
C ILE A 56 -17.65 0.80 10.48
N ASP A 57 -18.46 1.85 10.37
CA ASP A 57 -19.64 2.03 11.22
C ASP A 57 -20.73 1.00 10.92
N GLU A 58 -20.98 0.67 9.64
CA GLU A 58 -21.94 -0.38 9.27
C GLU A 58 -21.51 -1.78 9.74
N ILE A 59 -20.20 -2.02 9.85
CA ILE A 59 -19.64 -3.30 10.29
C ILE A 59 -19.58 -3.37 11.83
N THR A 60 -19.09 -2.33 12.49
CA THR A 60 -18.87 -2.29 13.95
C THR A 60 -20.12 -1.90 14.73
N GLN A 61 -21.11 -1.29 14.06
CA GLN A 61 -22.31 -0.70 14.66
C GLN A 61 -21.98 0.36 15.71
N LYS A 62 -20.88 1.07 15.52
CA LYS A 62 -20.39 2.16 16.37
C LYS A 62 -19.97 3.33 15.49
N ASP A 63 -19.88 4.51 16.08
CA ASP A 63 -19.23 5.68 15.46
C ASP A 63 -17.73 5.57 15.75
N GLU A 64 -17.00 4.86 14.88
CA GLU A 64 -15.55 4.64 15.01
C GLU A 64 -14.82 5.35 13.88
N GLN A 65 -14.00 6.35 14.22
CA GLN A 65 -13.17 7.04 13.24
C GLN A 65 -11.84 6.33 13.03
N LEU A 66 -11.38 6.31 11.79
CA LEU A 66 -10.03 5.87 11.46
C LEU A 66 -9.02 6.93 11.92
N GLU A 67 -7.98 6.48 12.61
CA GLU A 67 -6.91 7.35 13.09
C GLU A 67 -5.68 7.27 12.16
N ASP A 68 -5.12 8.44 11.83
CA ASP A 68 -3.89 8.53 11.06
C ASP A 68 -2.69 8.13 11.93
N ALA A 69 -1.87 7.19 11.45
CA ALA A 69 -0.66 6.74 12.15
C ALA A 69 0.46 7.81 12.27
N GLY A 70 0.26 9.00 11.70
CA GLY A 70 1.23 10.11 11.74
C GLY A 70 2.56 9.87 11.03
N SER A 71 2.65 8.80 10.23
CA SER A 71 3.84 8.45 9.47
C SER A 71 3.52 8.15 8.01
N SER A 72 4.46 8.48 7.15
CA SER A 72 4.35 8.36 5.70
C SER A 72 5.58 7.65 5.14
N PHE A 73 5.43 7.09 3.95
CA PHE A 73 6.50 6.44 3.23
C PHE A 73 6.64 7.02 1.83
N TYR A 74 7.84 7.43 1.47
CA TYR A 74 8.21 7.56 0.06
C TYR A 74 8.70 6.21 -0.44
N ARG A 75 8.22 5.78 -1.61
CA ARG A 75 8.59 4.48 -2.18
C ARG A 75 8.92 4.61 -3.65
N CYS A 76 9.96 3.91 -4.07
CA CYS A 76 10.32 3.81 -5.48
C CYS A 76 11.00 2.47 -5.78
N LEU A 77 11.10 2.17 -7.06
CA LEU A 77 11.91 1.07 -7.59
C LEU A 77 13.08 1.67 -8.38
N ILE A 78 14.30 1.33 -8.02
CA ILE A 78 15.50 1.78 -8.72
C ILE A 78 16.16 0.58 -9.42
N PRO A 79 16.49 0.66 -10.72
CA PRO A 79 17.24 -0.39 -11.39
C PRO A 79 18.60 -0.62 -10.72
N PHE A 80 18.98 -1.87 -10.49
CA PHE A 80 20.29 -2.20 -9.93
C PHE A 80 21.46 -1.73 -10.80
N ALA A 81 21.23 -1.60 -12.11
CA ALA A 81 22.21 -1.04 -13.04
C ALA A 81 22.58 0.42 -12.72
N GLU A 82 21.65 1.21 -12.14
CA GLU A 82 21.93 2.57 -11.68
C GLU A 82 22.60 2.56 -10.31
N ILE A 83 22.13 1.72 -9.39
CA ILE A 83 22.73 1.55 -8.06
C ILE A 83 24.21 1.19 -8.15
N ASN A 84 24.56 0.27 -9.05
CA ASN A 84 25.93 -0.21 -9.24
C ASN A 84 26.86 0.80 -9.94
N LYS A 85 26.37 1.98 -10.35
CA LYS A 85 27.24 3.06 -10.85
C LYS A 85 27.88 3.84 -9.70
N ASP A 86 27.29 3.80 -8.51
CA ASP A 86 27.83 4.42 -7.30
C ASP A 86 28.66 3.38 -6.52
N PRO A 87 29.97 3.58 -6.35
CA PRO A 87 30.83 2.63 -5.64
C PRO A 87 30.41 2.39 -4.18
N GLN A 88 29.82 3.37 -3.49
CA GLN A 88 29.37 3.23 -2.11
C GLN A 88 28.16 2.31 -2.03
N LEU A 89 27.20 2.48 -2.95
CA LEU A 89 26.01 1.63 -3.01
C LEU A 89 26.32 0.24 -3.57
N GLU A 90 27.22 0.15 -4.56
CA GLU A 90 27.71 -1.11 -5.09
C GLU A 90 28.28 -2.01 -3.98
N ALA A 91 29.08 -1.44 -3.08
CA ALA A 91 29.68 -2.17 -1.95
C ALA A 91 28.63 -2.76 -0.98
N ILE A 92 27.46 -2.13 -0.89
CA ILE A 92 26.35 -2.59 -0.05
C ILE A 92 25.62 -3.75 -0.72
N PHE A 93 25.29 -3.62 -2.01
CA PHE A 93 24.32 -4.53 -2.64
C PHE A 93 24.89 -5.53 -3.65
N ARG A 94 26.01 -5.24 -4.34
CA ARG A 94 26.50 -6.12 -5.40
C ARG A 94 27.05 -7.43 -4.83
N GLY A 95 26.65 -8.55 -5.43
CA GLY A 95 27.15 -9.88 -5.08
C GLY A 95 26.70 -10.35 -3.69
N ARG A 96 25.68 -9.72 -3.11
CA ARG A 96 25.05 -10.15 -1.86
C ARG A 96 23.86 -11.05 -2.16
N ASP A 97 23.59 -11.96 -1.24
CA ASP A 97 22.34 -12.72 -1.28
C ASP A 97 21.14 -11.79 -1.12
N PRO A 98 19.98 -12.14 -1.70
CA PRO A 98 18.76 -11.37 -1.51
C PRO A 98 18.42 -11.22 -0.03
N GLY A 99 18.15 -9.98 0.40
CA GLY A 99 17.82 -9.69 1.79
C GLY A 99 17.34 -8.26 1.97
N PHE A 100 16.92 -7.95 3.19
CA PHE A 100 16.59 -6.60 3.58
C PHE A 100 17.85 -5.88 4.10
N TRP A 101 18.07 -4.66 3.62
CA TRP A 101 18.98 -3.72 4.26
C TRP A 101 18.16 -2.54 4.79
N VAL A 102 18.20 -2.35 6.12
CA VAL A 102 17.29 -1.47 6.85
C VAL A 102 18.03 -0.55 7.83
N PRO A 103 18.73 0.49 7.36
CA PRO A 103 19.30 1.48 8.27
C PRO A 103 18.18 2.25 9.00
N PHE A 104 18.37 2.50 10.30
CA PHE A 104 17.36 3.04 11.20
C PHE A 104 17.96 4.08 12.16
N GLU A 105 17.32 5.25 12.27
CA GLU A 105 17.62 6.29 13.26
C GLU A 105 16.53 6.30 14.35
N LEU A 106 16.89 5.80 15.54
CA LEU A 106 15.96 5.61 16.66
C LEU A 106 15.36 6.90 17.19
N SER A 107 16.14 7.98 17.24
CA SER A 107 15.69 9.26 17.84
C SER A 107 14.55 9.92 17.08
N THR A 108 14.47 9.69 15.77
CA THR A 108 13.42 10.26 14.90
C THR A 108 12.42 9.22 14.41
N GLY A 109 12.69 7.93 14.65
CA GLY A 109 11.92 6.82 14.08
C GLY A 109 12.00 6.78 12.56
N THR A 110 13.08 7.29 11.99
CA THR A 110 13.30 7.39 10.53
C THR A 110 14.06 6.17 10.06
N PHE A 111 13.62 5.55 8.99
CA PHE A 111 14.32 4.38 8.45
C PHE A 111 14.08 4.21 6.96
N VAL A 112 15.02 3.53 6.31
CA VAL A 112 14.91 3.12 4.91
C VAL A 112 14.81 1.61 4.89
N VAL A 113 13.82 1.04 4.20
CA VAL A 113 13.74 -0.39 3.92
C VAL A 113 14.12 -0.60 2.47
N THR A 114 15.14 -1.42 2.23
CA THR A 114 15.52 -1.83 0.88
C THR A 114 15.47 -3.34 0.73
N TYR A 115 15.09 -3.82 -0.45
CA TYR A 115 15.18 -5.24 -0.81
C TYR A 115 15.15 -5.43 -2.34
N PRO A 116 15.86 -6.44 -2.87
CA PRO A 116 15.84 -6.74 -4.30
C PRO A 116 14.48 -7.31 -4.73
N CYS A 117 14.09 -6.97 -5.95
CA CYS A 117 12.87 -7.40 -6.62
C CYS A 117 13.21 -7.83 -8.05
N ARG A 118 12.32 -8.63 -8.67
CA ARG A 118 12.43 -9.05 -10.09
C ARG A 118 13.79 -9.66 -10.41
N ASP A 119 14.16 -10.72 -9.69
CA ASP A 119 15.43 -11.42 -9.85
C ASP A 119 16.65 -10.50 -9.73
N GLN A 120 16.64 -9.63 -8.70
CA GLN A 120 17.70 -8.65 -8.42
C GLN A 120 17.92 -7.61 -9.53
N LYS A 121 16.93 -7.38 -10.41
CA LYS A 121 17.01 -6.32 -11.43
C LYS A 121 16.57 -4.95 -10.89
N MET A 122 15.71 -4.92 -9.87
CA MET A 122 15.22 -3.70 -9.24
C MET A 122 15.46 -3.75 -7.74
N LEU A 123 15.82 -2.62 -7.14
CA LEU A 123 15.83 -2.40 -5.71
C LEU A 123 14.55 -1.67 -5.32
N ASN A 124 13.72 -2.27 -4.46
CA ASN A 124 12.67 -1.52 -3.78
C ASN A 124 13.31 -0.68 -2.70
N ILE A 125 12.91 0.59 -2.61
CA ILE A 125 13.26 1.49 -1.52
C ILE A 125 11.96 2.01 -0.93
N ALA A 126 11.86 1.98 0.40
CA ALA A 126 10.80 2.63 1.16
C ALA A 126 11.41 3.44 2.28
N PHE A 127 11.25 4.75 2.25
CA PHE A 127 11.75 5.68 3.24
C PHE A 127 10.61 6.15 4.13
N ARG A 128 10.67 5.80 5.42
CA ARG A 128 9.70 6.19 6.44
C ARG A 128 10.08 7.52 7.05
N HIS A 129 9.12 8.43 7.12
CA HIS A 129 9.27 9.73 7.77
C HIS A 129 7.99 10.11 8.54
N LYS A 130 8.08 11.15 9.38
CA LYS A 130 6.89 11.77 9.98
C LYS A 130 6.06 12.43 8.88
N THR A 131 4.75 12.20 8.86
CA THR A 131 3.85 12.84 7.89
C THR A 131 4.03 14.36 7.92
N LYS A 132 4.19 14.98 6.73
CA LYS A 132 4.25 16.44 6.61
C LYS A 132 2.89 17.02 6.97
N ALA A 133 2.86 18.21 7.59
CA ALA A 133 1.60 18.92 7.84
C ALA A 133 0.75 19.10 6.57
N ALA A 134 1.39 19.38 5.43
CA ALA A 134 0.70 19.52 4.14
C ALA A 134 0.06 18.21 3.62
N ASN A 135 0.47 17.06 4.16
CA ASN A 135 0.00 15.73 3.76
C ASN A 135 -0.87 15.08 4.84
N GLU A 136 -1.19 15.79 5.93
CA GLU A 136 -2.15 15.31 6.91
C GLU A 136 -3.49 15.08 6.23
N HIS A 137 -4.15 13.95 6.54
CA HIS A 137 -5.42 13.55 5.94
C HIS A 137 -5.40 13.37 4.40
N ALA A 138 -4.23 13.30 3.77
CA ALA A 138 -4.11 12.99 2.35
C ALA A 138 -4.87 11.69 2.04
N ASN A 139 -5.68 11.66 0.98
CA ASN A 139 -6.61 10.57 0.67
C ASN A 139 -6.15 9.57 -0.40
N ASP A 140 -4.90 9.69 -0.83
CA ASP A 140 -4.35 8.89 -1.93
C ASP A 140 -2.91 8.47 -1.61
N TRP A 141 -2.46 7.43 -2.31
CA TRP A 141 -1.09 6.91 -2.29
C TRP A 141 -0.17 7.65 -3.27
N ASN A 142 -0.73 8.47 -4.15
CA ASN A 142 -0.02 9.20 -5.21
C ASN A 142 -0.04 10.71 -4.96
N THR A 143 0.63 11.15 -3.88
CA THR A 143 0.91 12.57 -3.68
C THR A 143 2.25 12.95 -4.31
N ASP A 144 2.27 14.05 -5.06
CA ASP A 144 3.49 14.52 -5.72
C ASP A 144 4.57 14.88 -4.69
N THR A 145 5.82 14.60 -5.06
CA THR A 145 7.00 14.98 -4.28
C THR A 145 8.19 15.18 -5.20
N ASN A 146 9.28 15.73 -4.67
CA ASN A 146 10.54 15.87 -5.38
C ASN A 146 11.69 15.33 -4.51
N ILE A 147 12.85 15.10 -5.11
CA ILE A 147 13.99 14.49 -4.42
C ILE A 147 14.57 15.42 -3.35
N ASP A 148 14.62 16.74 -3.60
CA ASP A 148 15.17 17.73 -2.65
C ASP A 148 14.35 17.78 -1.34
N ASP A 149 13.02 17.70 -1.48
CA ASP A 149 12.08 17.57 -0.36
C ASP A 149 12.36 16.30 0.48
N ILE A 150 12.66 15.19 -0.19
CA ILE A 150 12.99 13.92 0.49
C ILE A 150 14.33 14.03 1.20
N ILE A 151 15.36 14.59 0.54
CA ILE A 151 16.70 14.77 1.12
C ILE A 151 16.64 15.66 2.36
N THR A 152 15.81 16.71 2.36
CA THR A 152 15.65 17.59 3.52
C THR A 152 15.13 16.83 4.76
N MET A 153 14.37 15.76 4.57
CA MET A 153 13.92 14.92 5.69
C MET A 153 15.01 14.01 6.26
N LEU A 154 16.11 13.84 5.52
CA LEU A 154 17.28 13.06 5.91
C LEU A 154 18.34 13.90 6.62
N ASP A 155 18.10 15.19 6.88
CA ASP A 155 19.06 16.15 7.48
C ASP A 155 19.65 15.72 8.84
N ARG A 156 19.09 14.68 9.47
CA ARG A 156 19.61 14.07 10.71
C ARG A 156 19.77 12.55 10.63
N PHE A 157 19.63 11.99 9.44
CA PHE A 157 19.77 10.57 9.20
C PHE A 157 21.23 10.29 8.82
N ASN A 158 22.00 9.76 9.75
CA ASN A 158 23.34 9.24 9.48
C ASN A 158 23.36 7.74 9.81
N PRO A 159 23.26 6.86 8.81
CA PRO A 159 23.15 5.41 9.02
C PRO A 159 24.43 4.77 9.57
#